data_AF-A0A926AXA7-F1
#
_entry.id   AF-A0A926AXA7-F1
#
_cell.length_a   1.000
_cell.length_b   1.000
_cell.length_c   1.000
_cell.angle_alpha   90.00
_cell.angle_beta   90.00
_cell.angle_gamma   90.00
#
_symmetry.space_group_name_H-M   'P 1'
#
loop_
_entity.id
_entity.type
_entity.pdbx_description
1 polymer ?
#
loop_
_entity_poly.entity_id
_entity_poly.type
_entity_poly.pdbx_seq_one_letter_code
_entity_poly.pdbx_strand_id
1 'polypeptide(L)'
;IKQDHELTLIRRYSIACPAFPTCSLAVTESERTLPGIIDQLEVEMAKLGIKGDRISVHMTGCPNGCARPYTPDIGFVGKTLGKYTIYVGGNVMGTRLAYVYKDLVPEADAVAAIIPALHYYKANRQSGETFGDFCQRKGQADLQQHAS
;
A
#
# COMPACT_ATOMS: atom_id res chain seq x y z
N ILE A 1 -24.95 4.78 6.67
CA ILE A 1 -23.96 3.99 5.90
C ILE A 1 -23.55 4.87 4.72
N LYS A 2 -22.24 5.11 4.49
CA LYS A 2 -21.77 5.92 3.36
C LYS A 2 -22.01 5.17 2.04
N GLN A 3 -22.44 5.88 1.02
CA GLN A 3 -22.58 5.41 -0.36
C GLN A 3 -21.20 5.31 -1.03
N ASP A 4 -21.10 4.54 -2.12
CA ASP A 4 -19.82 4.25 -2.78
C ASP A 4 -19.12 5.51 -3.32
N HIS A 5 -19.88 6.48 -3.83
CA HIS A 5 -19.38 7.75 -4.36
C HIS A 5 -18.93 8.72 -3.26
N GLU A 6 -19.28 8.45 -2.00
CA GLU A 6 -18.81 9.21 -0.83
C GLU A 6 -17.45 8.71 -0.30
N LEU A 7 -16.99 7.54 -0.78
CA LEU A 7 -15.70 6.96 -0.41
C LEU A 7 -14.61 7.40 -1.38
N THR A 8 -13.42 7.65 -0.83
CA THR A 8 -12.22 7.88 -1.65
C THR A 8 -11.88 6.64 -2.47
N LEU A 9 -11.18 6.82 -3.60
CA LEU A 9 -10.77 5.69 -4.43
C LEU A 9 -9.84 4.74 -3.66
N ILE A 10 -8.86 5.25 -2.92
CA ILE A 10 -7.93 4.40 -2.16
C ILE A 10 -8.68 3.50 -1.16
N ARG A 11 -9.71 4.01 -0.50
CA ARG A 11 -10.55 3.23 0.42
C ARG A 11 -11.36 2.16 -0.30
N ARG A 12 -11.95 2.49 -1.45
CA ARG A 12 -12.71 1.54 -2.29
C ARG A 12 -11.84 0.39 -2.80
N TYR A 13 -10.56 0.65 -3.06
CA TYR A 13 -9.60 -0.34 -3.55
C TYR A 13 -8.68 -0.87 -2.45
N SER A 14 -9.13 -0.81 -1.18
CA SER A 14 -8.40 -1.36 -0.05
C SER A 14 -8.97 -2.71 0.42
N ILE A 15 -8.10 -3.66 0.77
CA ILE A 15 -8.47 -5.00 1.23
C ILE A 15 -7.56 -5.41 2.39
N ALA A 16 -8.12 -5.97 3.46
CA ALA A 16 -7.36 -6.59 4.55
C ALA A 16 -7.80 -8.04 4.78
N CYS A 17 -6.92 -8.84 5.38
CA CYS A 17 -7.30 -10.12 5.96
C CYS A 17 -7.69 -9.94 7.44
N PRO A 18 -8.43 -10.89 8.05
CA PRO A 18 -8.82 -10.76 9.46
C PRO A 18 -7.64 -10.58 10.42
N ALA A 19 -6.56 -11.34 10.22
CA ALA A 19 -5.42 -11.39 11.13
C ALA A 19 -5.86 -11.63 12.59
N PHE A 20 -5.38 -10.84 13.56
CA PHE A 20 -5.83 -10.94 14.94
C PHE A 20 -7.29 -10.48 15.10
N PRO A 21 -8.04 -11.05 16.07
CA PRO A 21 -7.63 -12.05 17.05
C PRO A 21 -7.92 -13.50 16.64
N THR A 22 -8.52 -13.73 15.47
CA THR A 22 -9.11 -15.04 15.12
C THR A 22 -8.20 -15.91 14.26
N CYS A 23 -7.27 -15.32 13.50
CA CYS A 23 -6.32 -16.08 12.69
C CYS A 23 -5.14 -16.56 13.53
N SER A 24 -5.00 -17.88 13.70
CA SER A 24 -3.89 -18.51 14.42
C SER A 24 -2.52 -18.34 13.75
N LEU A 25 -2.48 -17.92 12.48
CA LEU A 25 -1.26 -17.71 11.70
C LEU A 25 -0.83 -16.24 11.65
N ALA A 26 -1.62 -15.33 12.23
CA ALA A 26 -1.30 -13.91 12.25
C ALA A 26 -0.05 -13.65 13.10
N VAL A 27 0.86 -12.83 12.59
CA VAL A 27 2.03 -12.34 13.34
C VAL A 27 1.92 -10.86 13.68
N THR A 28 1.05 -10.12 12.99
CA THR A 28 0.71 -8.72 13.24
C THR A 28 -0.74 -8.44 12.81
N GLU A 29 -1.24 -7.23 13.07
CA GLU A 29 -2.57 -6.78 12.67
C GLU A 29 -2.77 -6.69 11.14
N SER A 30 -4.04 -6.54 10.74
CA SER A 30 -4.40 -6.25 9.35
C SER A 30 -5.72 -5.50 9.29
N GLU A 31 -6.87 -6.18 9.37
CA GLU A 31 -8.20 -5.57 9.23
C GLU A 31 -8.44 -4.42 10.21
N ARG A 32 -7.98 -4.55 11.46
CA ARG A 32 -8.20 -3.55 12.51
C ARG A 32 -7.31 -2.31 12.38
N THR A 33 -6.14 -2.44 11.75
CA THR A 33 -5.19 -1.34 11.54
C THR A 33 -5.40 -0.64 10.20
N LEU A 34 -5.83 -1.37 9.15
CA LEU A 34 -5.95 -0.84 7.80
C LEU A 34 -6.76 0.48 7.72
N PRO A 35 -7.91 0.66 8.40
CA PRO A 35 -8.67 1.91 8.34
C PRO A 35 -7.84 3.14 8.72
N GLY A 36 -7.05 3.07 9.79
CA GLY A 36 -6.19 4.17 10.24
C GLY A 36 -5.02 4.45 9.30
N ILE A 37 -4.49 3.41 8.64
CA ILE A 37 -3.48 3.57 7.59
C ILE A 37 -4.08 4.26 6.36
N ILE A 38 -5.31 3.89 5.96
CA ILE A 38 -6.02 4.54 4.85
C ILE A 38 -6.35 5.99 5.19
N ASP A 39 -6.79 6.30 6.41
CA ASP A 39 -7.06 7.69 6.85
C ASP A 39 -5.81 8.57 6.67
N GLN A 40 -4.64 8.09 7.08
CA GLN A 40 -3.38 8.81 6.94
C GLN A 40 -2.97 8.96 5.47
N LEU A 41 -3.09 7.90 4.66
CA LEU A 41 -2.78 7.96 3.23
C LEU A 41 -3.72 8.92 2.48
N GLU A 42 -5.01 8.99 2.84
CA GLU A 42 -5.96 9.95 2.27
C GLU A 42 -5.52 11.40 2.51
N VAL A 43 -5.01 11.70 3.71
CA VAL A 43 -4.46 13.02 4.06
C VAL A 43 -3.22 13.35 3.23
N GLU A 44 -2.26 12.43 3.15
CA GLU A 44 -1.02 12.66 2.39
C GLU A 44 -1.27 12.77 0.88
N MET A 45 -2.13 11.92 0.32
CA MET A 45 -2.54 12.01 -1.08
C MET A 45 -3.28 13.32 -1.40
N ALA A 46 -4.06 13.85 -0.45
CA ALA A 46 -4.70 15.15 -0.61
C ALA A 46 -3.67 16.29 -0.63
N LYS A 47 -2.68 16.29 0.27
CA LYS A 47 -1.58 17.27 0.29
C LYS A 47 -0.78 17.27 -1.03
N LEU A 48 -0.57 16.09 -1.61
CA LEU A 48 0.14 15.89 -2.87
C LEU A 48 -0.70 16.21 -4.12
N GLY A 49 -2.01 16.45 -3.97
CA GLY A 49 -2.91 16.66 -5.10
C GLY A 49 -3.06 15.41 -5.99
N ILE A 50 -3.02 14.22 -5.38
CA ILE A 50 -3.24 12.91 -6.05
C ILE A 50 -4.41 12.14 -5.45
N LYS A 51 -5.29 12.78 -4.67
CA LYS A 51 -6.48 12.15 -4.06
C LYS A 51 -7.41 11.46 -5.08
N GLY A 52 -7.42 11.95 -6.32
CA GLY A 52 -8.22 11.38 -7.42
C GLY A 52 -7.54 10.20 -8.14
N ASP A 53 -6.31 9.85 -7.77
CA ASP A 53 -5.60 8.73 -8.36
C ASP A 53 -6.11 7.41 -7.78
N ARG A 54 -6.21 6.39 -8.64
CA ARG A 54 -6.61 5.05 -8.24
C ARG A 54 -5.39 4.26 -7.80
N ILE A 55 -5.17 4.20 -6.49
CA ILE A 55 -4.12 3.40 -5.83
C ILE A 55 -4.80 2.30 -5.01
N SER A 56 -4.51 1.02 -5.28
CA SER A 56 -4.99 -0.10 -4.46
C SER A 56 -4.04 -0.41 -3.32
N VAL A 57 -4.61 -0.74 -2.15
CA VAL A 57 -3.83 -1.04 -0.94
C VAL A 57 -4.32 -2.35 -0.33
N HIS A 58 -3.47 -3.38 -0.30
CA HIS A 58 -3.83 -4.61 0.39
C HIS A 58 -2.93 -4.87 1.59
N MET A 59 -3.50 -5.39 2.67
CA MET A 59 -2.79 -5.69 3.91
C MET A 59 -3.04 -7.12 4.37
N THR A 60 -1.98 -7.81 4.82
CA THR A 60 -2.09 -9.11 5.49
C THR A 60 -1.27 -9.16 6.76
N GLY A 61 -1.77 -9.86 7.77
CA GLY A 61 -1.09 -10.01 9.07
C GLY A 61 0.02 -11.07 9.08
N CYS A 62 0.24 -11.79 7.98
CA CYS A 62 1.30 -12.79 7.80
C CYS A 62 1.62 -13.01 6.30
N PRO A 63 2.68 -13.76 5.93
CA PRO A 63 3.09 -13.93 4.53
C PRO A 63 2.23 -14.87 3.69
N ASN A 64 1.16 -15.47 4.25
CA ASN A 64 0.27 -16.39 3.51
C ASN A 64 -0.56 -15.69 2.42
N GLY A 65 -0.72 -14.36 2.50
CA GLY A 65 -1.26 -13.58 1.38
C GLY A 65 -2.78 -13.64 1.18
N CYS A 66 -3.58 -13.86 2.23
CA CYS A 66 -5.06 -13.98 2.13
C CYS A 66 -5.75 -12.77 1.45
N ALA A 67 -5.21 -11.55 1.62
CA ALA A 67 -5.72 -10.34 0.95
C ALA A 67 -5.04 -10.05 -0.40
N ARG A 68 -4.30 -11.01 -0.96
CA ARG A 68 -3.49 -10.85 -2.19
C ARG A 68 -2.59 -9.60 -2.12
N PRO A 69 -1.68 -9.48 -1.13
CA PRO A 69 -0.86 -8.29 -0.93
C PRO A 69 0.28 -8.14 -1.94
N TYR A 70 0.53 -9.16 -2.77
CA TYR A 70 1.61 -9.19 -3.75
C TYR A 70 1.20 -8.66 -5.13
N THR A 71 -0.05 -8.25 -5.30
CA THR A 71 -0.59 -7.77 -6.59
C THR A 71 -1.08 -6.31 -6.64
N PRO A 72 -1.38 -5.59 -5.54
CA PRO A 72 -1.89 -4.22 -5.60
C PRO A 72 -0.76 -3.21 -5.89
N ASP A 73 -1.13 -1.94 -6.03
CA ASP A 73 -0.18 -0.83 -6.09
C ASP A 73 0.71 -0.77 -4.84
N ILE A 74 0.12 -0.97 -3.65
CA ILE A 74 0.81 -1.00 -2.36
C ILE A 74 0.36 -2.22 -1.54
N GLY A 75 1.32 -3.04 -1.11
CA GLY A 75 1.09 -4.21 -0.27
C GLY A 75 1.76 -4.09 1.09
N PHE A 76 1.05 -4.37 2.17
CA PHE A 76 1.61 -4.49 3.53
C PHE A 76 1.53 -5.95 3.98
N VAL A 77 2.67 -6.57 4.22
CA VAL A 77 2.76 -7.99 4.60
C VAL A 77 3.39 -8.13 5.96
N GLY A 78 2.62 -8.62 6.93
CA GLY A 78 3.08 -8.90 8.27
C GLY A 78 4.23 -9.90 8.27
N LYS A 79 5.35 -9.53 8.90
CA LYS A 79 6.56 -10.35 8.95
C LYS A 79 6.96 -10.75 10.37
N THR A 80 6.75 -9.85 11.34
CA THR A 80 6.91 -10.10 12.76
C THR A 80 6.00 -9.15 13.54
N LEU A 81 5.98 -9.27 14.87
CA LEU A 81 5.12 -8.47 15.73
C LEU A 81 5.32 -6.97 15.48
N GLY A 82 4.25 -6.30 15.03
CA GLY A 82 4.22 -4.85 14.78
C GLY A 82 5.09 -4.39 13.61
N LYS A 83 5.49 -5.27 12.69
CA LYS A 83 6.32 -4.92 11.52
C LYS A 83 5.82 -5.54 10.22
N TYR A 84 5.88 -4.74 9.16
CA TYR A 84 5.46 -5.10 7.81
C TYR A 84 6.63 -5.04 6.82
N THR A 85 6.62 -5.94 5.86
CA THR A 85 7.29 -5.76 4.58
C THR A 85 6.33 -5.02 3.65
N ILE A 86 6.82 -3.95 3.03
CA ILE A 86 6.08 -3.11 2.10
C ILE A 86 6.44 -3.52 0.68
N TYR A 87 5.43 -3.80 -0.13
CA TYR A 87 5.51 -4.14 -1.54
C TYR A 87 4.93 -3.03 -2.40
N VAL A 88 5.52 -2.78 -3.57
CA VAL A 88 5.00 -1.82 -4.56
C VAL A 88 5.16 -2.35 -5.98
N GLY A 89 4.46 -1.72 -6.92
CA GLY A 89 4.64 -2.00 -8.35
C GLY A 89 3.71 -3.06 -8.92
N GLY A 90 2.75 -3.57 -8.16
CA GLY A 90 1.62 -4.33 -8.70
C GLY A 90 0.65 -3.41 -9.46
N ASN A 91 -0.60 -3.82 -9.64
CA ASN A 91 -1.65 -2.98 -10.22
C ASN A 91 -3.05 -3.36 -9.71
N VAL A 92 -4.00 -2.45 -9.85
CA VAL A 92 -5.41 -2.65 -9.44
C VAL A 92 -6.06 -3.89 -10.08
N MET A 93 -5.66 -4.25 -11.30
CA MET A 93 -6.21 -5.42 -12.02
C MET A 93 -5.64 -6.75 -11.54
N GLY A 94 -4.58 -6.73 -10.72
CA GLY A 94 -3.89 -7.91 -10.23
C GLY A 94 -3.15 -8.72 -11.31
N THR A 95 -2.77 -8.10 -12.42
CA THR A 95 -2.09 -8.79 -13.55
C THR A 95 -0.56 -8.79 -13.43
N ARG A 96 -0.01 -8.14 -12.40
CA ARG A 96 1.43 -8.00 -12.17
C ARG A 96 1.77 -8.18 -10.69
N LEU A 97 2.89 -8.86 -10.43
CA LEU A 97 3.44 -9.00 -9.09
C LEU A 97 4.21 -7.74 -8.68
N ALA A 98 3.94 -7.29 -7.46
CA ALA A 98 4.70 -6.28 -6.75
C ALA A 98 6.04 -6.85 -6.25
N TYR A 99 7.02 -5.97 -6.02
CA TYR A 99 8.32 -6.31 -5.44
C TYR A 99 8.49 -5.65 -4.08
N VAL A 100 9.45 -6.15 -3.29
CA VAL A 100 9.76 -5.60 -1.97
C VAL A 100 10.35 -4.20 -2.13
N TYR A 101 9.68 -3.21 -1.54
CA TYR A 101 10.16 -1.84 -1.48
C TYR A 101 10.96 -1.58 -0.20
N LYS A 102 10.36 -1.91 0.95
CA LYS A 102 10.98 -1.76 2.29
C LYS A 102 10.64 -2.98 3.14
N ASP A 103 11.55 -3.38 4.01
CA ASP A 103 11.40 -4.56 4.86
C ASP A 103 11.48 -4.20 6.34
N LEU A 104 10.81 -4.99 7.19
CA LEU A 104 10.79 -4.82 8.65
C LEU A 104 10.40 -3.40 9.13
N VAL A 105 9.47 -2.76 8.42
CA VAL A 105 8.98 -1.41 8.74
C VAL A 105 8.03 -1.49 9.94
N PRO A 106 8.28 -0.74 11.04
CA PRO A 106 7.34 -0.65 12.16
C PRO A 106 5.97 -0.15 11.70
N GLU A 107 4.90 -0.66 12.32
CA GLU A 107 3.52 -0.26 11.99
C GLU A 107 3.30 1.26 12.02
N ALA A 108 3.86 1.92 13.03
CA ALA A 108 3.77 3.37 13.19
C ALA A 108 4.43 4.15 12.03
N ASP A 109 5.41 3.55 11.36
CA ASP A 109 6.16 4.16 10.27
C ASP A 109 5.66 3.73 8.89
N ALA A 110 4.66 2.83 8.81
CA ALA A 110 4.22 2.22 7.56
C ALA A 110 3.78 3.25 6.50
N VAL A 111 3.06 4.29 6.92
CA VAL A 111 2.63 5.37 6.02
C VAL A 111 3.81 6.28 5.69
N ALA A 112 4.59 6.69 6.69
CA ALA A 112 5.77 7.54 6.49
C ALA A 112 6.76 6.92 5.49
N ALA A 113 6.91 5.59 5.52
CA ALA A 113 7.75 4.85 4.61
C ALA A 113 7.33 4.94 3.14
N ILE A 114 6.03 5.16 2.86
CA ILE A 114 5.45 5.26 1.50
C ILE A 114 5.46 6.69 0.96
N ILE A 115 5.41 7.70 1.83
CA ILE A 115 5.32 9.13 1.45
C ILE A 115 6.38 9.52 0.41
N PRO A 116 7.68 9.18 0.57
CA PRO A 116 8.69 9.52 -0.44
C PRO A 116 8.38 8.97 -1.83
N ALA A 117 7.86 7.74 -1.93
CA ALA A 117 7.48 7.13 -3.21
C ALA A 117 6.30 7.86 -3.86
N LEU A 118 5.32 8.33 -3.08
CA LEU A 118 4.20 9.12 -3.57
C LEU A 118 4.64 10.50 -4.09
N HIS A 119 5.57 11.16 -3.38
CA HIS A 119 6.18 12.40 -3.86
C HIS A 119 6.92 12.18 -5.18
N TYR A 120 7.73 11.12 -5.25
CA TYR A 120 8.51 10.80 -6.43
C TYR A 120 7.62 10.49 -7.63
N TYR A 121 6.55 9.72 -7.43
CA TYR A 121 5.50 9.46 -8.40
C TYR A 121 4.85 10.76 -8.90
N LYS A 122 4.41 11.63 -8.00
CA LYS A 122 3.78 12.90 -8.38
C LYS A 122 4.69 13.75 -9.27
N ALA A 123 5.99 13.79 -8.97
CA ALA A 123 6.95 14.60 -9.71
C ALA A 123 7.39 13.99 -11.05
N ASN A 124 7.38 12.66 -11.19
CA ASN A 124 8.05 11.97 -12.31
C ASN A 124 7.15 11.00 -13.11
N ARG A 125 5.84 10.98 -12.82
CA ARG A 125 4.88 10.19 -13.59
C ARG A 125 4.72 10.73 -15.01
N GLN A 126 4.44 9.82 -15.93
CA GLN A 126 3.97 10.14 -17.27
C GLN A 126 2.48 10.46 -17.26
N SER A 127 1.97 11.08 -18.33
CA SER A 127 0.55 11.37 -18.45
C SER A 127 -0.27 10.07 -18.48
N GLY A 128 -1.26 9.97 -17.58
CA GLY A 128 -2.11 8.78 -17.45
C GLY A 128 -1.47 7.58 -16.74
N GLU A 129 -0.22 7.70 -16.27
CA GLU A 129 0.47 6.60 -15.58
C GLU A 129 -0.07 6.39 -14.16
N THR A 130 -0.31 5.13 -13.78
CA THR A 130 -0.72 4.75 -12.43
C THR A 130 0.48 4.61 -11.49
N PHE A 131 0.26 4.63 -10.17
CA PHE A 131 1.35 4.47 -9.20
C PHE A 131 2.11 3.14 -9.38
N GLY A 132 1.38 2.03 -9.53
CA GLY A 132 1.99 0.73 -9.79
C GLY A 132 2.80 0.67 -11.08
N ASP A 133 2.29 1.27 -12.17
CA ASP A 133 3.01 1.31 -13.45
C ASP A 133 4.27 2.20 -13.36
N PHE A 134 4.18 3.32 -12.65
CA PHE A 134 5.32 4.16 -12.33
C PHE A 134 6.40 3.40 -11.56
N CYS A 135 6.01 2.71 -10.48
CA CYS A 135 6.93 1.91 -9.69
C CYS A 135 7.56 0.79 -10.53
N GLN A 136 6.80 0.18 -11.44
CA GLN A 136 7.32 -0.83 -12.33
C GLN A 136 8.33 -0.26 -13.34
N ARG A 137 8.03 0.91 -13.95
CA ARG A 137 8.90 1.56 -14.93
C ARG A 137 10.22 2.04 -14.30
N LYS A 138 10.15 2.62 -13.11
CA LYS A 138 11.34 3.09 -12.37
C LYS A 138 12.14 1.92 -11.81
N GLY A 139 11.45 0.88 -11.33
CA GLY A 139 12.06 -0.28 -10.72
C GLY A 139 12.58 0.00 -9.31
N GLN A 140 12.95 -1.08 -8.62
CA GLN A 140 13.29 -1.07 -7.19
C GLN A 140 14.51 -0.19 -6.88
N ALA A 141 15.59 -0.30 -7.68
CA ALA A 141 16.84 0.42 -7.42
C ALA A 141 16.67 1.95 -7.51
N ASP A 142 15.92 2.42 -8.52
CA ASP A 142 15.64 3.85 -8.70
C ASP A 142 14.78 4.42 -7.58
N LEU A 143 13.77 3.67 -7.13
CA LEU A 143 12.94 4.02 -5.98
C LEU A 143 13.74 4.06 -4.66
N GLN A 144 14.67 3.13 -4.45
CA GLN A 144 15.53 3.19 -3.26
C GLN A 144 16.44 4.41 -3.27
N GLN A 145 16.93 4.84 -4.44
CA GLN A 145 17.77 6.03 -4.52
C GLN A 145 17.00 7.34 -4.30
N HIS A 146 15.77 7.44 -4.79
CA HIS A 146 15.02 8.71 -4.84
C HIS A 146 13.84 8.79 -3.87
N ALA A 147 13.51 7.68 -3.19
CA ALA A 147 12.37 7.56 -2.29
C ALA A 147 12.69 6.73 -1.04
N SER A 148 13.93 6.74 -0.53
CA SER A 148 14.25 6.09 0.77
C SER A 148 13.78 6.92 1.97
#